data_AF-A0A963X5S1-F1
#
_entry.id   AF-A0A963X5S1-F1
#
_cell.length_a   1.000
_cell.length_b   1.000
_cell.length_c   1.000
_cell.angle_alpha   90.00
_cell.angle_beta   90.00
_cell.angle_gamma   90.00
#
_symmetry.space_group_name_H-M   'P 1'
#
loop_
_entity.id
_entity.type
_entity.pdbx_description
1 polymer ?
#
loop_
_entity_poly.entity_id
_entity_poly.type
_entity_poly.pdbx_seq_one_letter_code
_entity_poly.pdbx_strand_id
1 'polypeptide(L)'
;MKTGPDIALIAALLGDPARANMLTALMSGRALTASELAQEAGVTPQTASSHLAKLEAGGLVTPRRQGRHRYFELSGADVAEVVESLTGLAARVGHLRLRPGPRDPALRHARVCYDHLAGDLGVRMFDGLSARQALTVRDGAIALTAPGRDFVAGLGIDLAGLEAARRPLCRLCVDWSERRNHLAGGLGAALLNRFYALQWARREPDSRIVTFTRRGLAEFSALFPAP
;
A
#
# COMPACT_ATOMS: atom_id res chain seq x y z
N MET A 1 2.18 32.64 18.57
CA MET A 1 2.70 31.45 17.86
C MET A 1 1.93 30.24 18.33
N LYS A 2 1.31 29.46 17.45
CA LYS A 2 0.80 28.14 17.86
C LYS A 2 2.01 27.22 17.98
N THR A 3 2.23 26.66 19.17
CA THR A 3 3.25 25.65 19.42
C THR A 3 2.70 24.28 19.03
N GLY A 4 3.39 23.56 18.15
CA GLY A 4 2.99 22.21 17.72
C GLY A 4 3.36 21.91 16.27
N PRO A 5 3.14 20.67 15.79
CA PRO A 5 3.39 20.29 14.41
C PRO A 5 2.58 21.13 13.42
N ASP A 6 3.23 21.65 12.37
CA ASP A 6 2.56 22.40 11.31
C ASP A 6 2.02 21.46 10.23
N ILE A 7 0.79 20.99 10.45
CA ILE A 7 0.09 20.12 9.50
C ILE A 7 -0.24 20.83 8.18
N ALA A 8 -0.31 22.17 8.16
CA ALA A 8 -0.72 22.93 6.97
C ALA A 8 0.35 22.84 5.88
N LEU A 9 1.64 22.83 6.26
CA LEU A 9 2.73 22.64 5.32
C LEU A 9 2.64 21.29 4.59
N ILE A 10 2.42 20.20 5.34
CA ILE A 10 2.30 18.85 4.76
C ILE A 10 1.04 18.75 3.90
N ALA A 11 -0.09 19.28 4.39
CA ALA A 11 -1.33 19.30 3.62
C ALA A 11 -1.19 20.09 2.31
N ALA A 12 -0.49 21.22 2.31
CA ALA A 12 -0.23 22.01 1.10
C ALA A 12 0.68 21.28 0.09
N LEU A 13 1.63 20.47 0.56
CA LEU A 13 2.44 19.62 -0.31
C LEU A 13 1.62 18.49 -0.93
N LEU A 14 0.69 17.90 -0.18
CA LEU A 14 -0.17 16.80 -0.66
C LEU A 14 -1.34 17.28 -1.54
N GLY A 15 -1.83 18.51 -1.32
CA GLY A 15 -3.02 19.06 -1.96
C GLY A 15 -2.88 19.43 -3.45
N ASP A 16 -1.76 19.11 -4.09
CA ASP A 16 -1.52 19.37 -5.51
C ASP A 16 -1.65 18.07 -6.33
N PRO A 17 -2.42 18.07 -7.44
CA PRO A 17 -2.69 16.86 -8.20
C PRO A 17 -1.43 16.16 -8.72
N ALA A 18 -0.41 16.91 -9.18
CA ALA A 18 0.81 16.33 -9.73
C ALA A 18 1.63 15.68 -8.61
N ARG A 19 1.81 16.38 -7.47
CA ARG A 19 2.52 15.81 -6.30
C ARG A 19 1.81 14.59 -5.73
N ALA A 20 0.48 14.63 -5.62
CA ALA A 20 -0.32 13.49 -5.18
C ALA A 20 -0.13 12.27 -6.10
N ASN A 21 -0.10 12.48 -7.43
CA ASN A 21 0.15 11.41 -8.39
C ASN A 21 1.57 10.83 -8.25
N MET A 22 2.58 11.67 -8.10
CA MET A 22 3.97 11.23 -7.90
C MET A 22 4.10 10.38 -6.62
N LEU A 23 3.54 10.85 -5.51
CA LEU A 23 3.55 10.10 -4.25
C LEU A 23 2.79 8.77 -4.37
N THR A 24 1.66 8.76 -5.08
CA THR A 24 0.90 7.54 -5.37
C THR A 24 1.67 6.54 -6.23
N ALA A 25 2.49 7.00 -7.18
CA ALA A 25 3.37 6.15 -7.97
C ALA A 25 4.48 5.52 -7.11
N LEU A 26 5.03 6.30 -6.18
CA LEU A 26 6.06 5.86 -5.24
C LEU A 26 5.53 4.89 -4.16
N MET A 27 4.21 4.82 -3.93
CA MET A 27 3.60 3.80 -3.07
C MET A 27 3.95 2.37 -3.52
N SER A 28 4.38 2.18 -4.76
CA SER A 28 4.90 0.90 -5.21
C SER A 28 6.17 0.43 -4.47
N GLY A 29 6.80 1.27 -3.63
CA GLY A 29 8.05 0.98 -2.92
C GLY A 29 9.28 0.95 -3.84
N ARG A 30 9.12 1.30 -5.12
CA ARG A 30 10.22 1.46 -6.07
C ARG A 30 10.69 2.90 -6.10
N ALA A 31 12.00 3.08 -6.24
CA ALA A 31 12.57 4.38 -6.54
C ALA A 31 12.36 4.68 -8.04
N LEU A 32 11.80 5.85 -8.37
CA LEU A 32 11.48 6.27 -9.75
C LEU A 32 12.27 7.53 -10.13
N THR A 33 12.61 7.66 -11.41
CA THR A 33 13.26 8.87 -11.94
C THR A 33 12.27 10.03 -12.05
N ALA A 34 12.80 11.25 -12.14
CA ALA A 34 11.98 12.44 -12.38
C ALA A 34 11.15 12.34 -13.69
N SER A 35 11.67 11.68 -14.72
CA SER A 35 10.97 11.49 -16.00
C SER A 35 9.79 10.52 -15.88
N GLU A 36 9.95 9.42 -15.15
CA GLU A 36 8.85 8.48 -14.87
C GLU A 36 7.78 9.15 -14.01
N LEU A 37 8.18 9.91 -12.99
CA LEU A 37 7.24 10.65 -12.14
C LEU A 37 6.53 11.78 -12.90
N ALA A 38 7.19 12.39 -13.89
CA ALA A 38 6.56 13.35 -14.79
C ALA A 38 5.44 12.71 -15.63
N GLN A 39 5.68 11.51 -16.15
CA GLN A 39 4.68 10.72 -16.89
C GLN A 39 3.47 10.39 -16.01
N GLU A 40 3.70 9.85 -14.82
CA GLU A 40 2.64 9.51 -13.85
C GLU A 40 1.82 10.73 -13.42
N ALA A 41 2.47 11.88 -13.30
CA ALA A 41 1.81 13.12 -12.91
C ALA A 41 1.14 13.87 -14.08
N GLY A 42 1.42 13.50 -15.33
CA GLY A 42 0.92 14.20 -16.51
C GLY A 42 1.50 15.62 -16.66
N VAL A 43 2.77 15.82 -16.28
CA VAL A 43 3.45 17.11 -16.32
C VAL A 43 4.79 17.02 -17.06
N THR A 44 5.40 18.17 -17.38
CA THR A 44 6.73 18.20 -18.01
C THR A 44 7.84 17.78 -17.02
N PRO A 45 9.00 17.28 -17.50
CA PRO A 45 10.13 16.96 -16.63
C PRO A 45 10.64 18.16 -15.79
N GLN A 46 10.56 19.37 -16.32
CA GLN A 46 10.92 20.59 -15.60
C GLN A 46 9.94 20.88 -14.46
N THR A 47 8.64 20.78 -14.72
CA THR A 47 7.60 20.91 -13.69
C THR A 47 7.72 19.82 -12.63
N ALA A 48 8.00 18.58 -13.06
CA ALA A 48 8.25 17.47 -12.13
C ALA A 48 9.44 17.73 -11.21
N SER A 49 10.55 18.25 -11.76
CA SER A 49 11.73 18.60 -10.96
C SER A 49 11.42 19.65 -9.87
N SER A 50 10.60 20.66 -10.21
CA SER A 50 10.14 21.67 -9.24
C SER A 50 9.26 21.06 -8.14
N HIS A 51 8.35 20.15 -8.50
CA HIS A 51 7.53 19.44 -7.53
C HIS A 51 8.36 18.53 -6.62
N LEU A 52 9.31 17.77 -7.17
CA LEU A 52 10.20 16.89 -6.41
C LEU A 52 11.09 17.66 -5.45
N ALA A 53 11.59 18.84 -5.84
CA ALA A 53 12.33 19.71 -4.93
C ALA A 53 11.48 20.17 -3.73
N LYS A 54 10.19 20.49 -3.95
CA LYS A 54 9.26 20.85 -2.86
C LYS A 54 8.96 19.66 -1.94
N LEU A 55 8.75 18.48 -2.53
CA LEU A 55 8.51 17.24 -1.76
C LEU A 55 9.73 16.83 -0.94
N GLU A 56 10.92 16.95 -1.50
CA GLU A 56 12.19 16.69 -0.82
C GLU A 56 12.43 17.69 0.31
N ALA A 57 12.26 18.98 0.05
CA ALA A 57 12.38 20.02 1.09
C ALA A 57 11.37 19.83 2.24
N GLY A 58 10.19 19.29 1.92
CA GLY A 58 9.17 18.91 2.90
C GLY A 58 9.35 17.52 3.52
N GLY A 59 10.44 16.81 3.19
CA GLY A 59 10.76 15.50 3.76
C GLY A 59 9.81 14.38 3.37
N LEU A 60 9.06 14.50 2.27
CA LEU A 60 8.12 13.47 1.78
C LEU A 60 8.77 12.44 0.85
N VAL A 61 9.87 12.83 0.20
CA VAL A 61 10.64 11.95 -0.69
C VAL A 61 12.13 12.11 -0.41
N THR A 62 12.88 11.04 -0.66
CA THR A 62 14.35 11.05 -0.57
C THR A 62 14.94 10.73 -1.94
N PRO A 63 15.94 11.49 -2.40
CA PRO A 63 16.64 11.14 -3.62
C PRO A 63 17.71 10.07 -3.38
N ARG A 64 17.87 9.17 -4.36
CA ARG A 64 18.97 8.23 -4.44
C ARG A 64 19.70 8.42 -5.76
N ARG A 65 21.00 8.69 -5.70
CA ARG A 65 21.85 8.75 -6.90
C ARG A 65 22.23 7.33 -7.33
N GLN A 66 21.93 6.98 -8.57
CA GLN A 66 22.37 5.73 -9.18
C GLN A 66 22.84 6.01 -10.61
N GLY A 67 24.17 5.99 -10.78
CA GLY A 67 24.79 6.36 -12.05
C GLY A 67 24.46 7.79 -12.47
N ARG A 68 23.99 7.96 -13.71
CA ARG A 68 23.62 9.26 -14.29
C ARG A 68 22.22 9.74 -13.89
N HIS A 69 21.42 8.86 -13.27
CA HIS A 69 20.03 9.15 -12.95
C HIS A 69 19.85 9.39 -11.45
N ARG A 70 18.94 10.31 -11.15
CA ARG A 70 18.46 10.59 -9.80
C ARG A 70 17.10 9.95 -9.65
N TYR A 71 17.03 8.98 -8.75
CA TYR A 71 15.80 8.29 -8.38
C TYR A 71 15.24 8.91 -7.11
N PHE A 72 13.94 8.77 -6.91
CA PHE A 72 13.22 9.26 -5.75
C PHE A 72 12.38 8.13 -5.17
N GLU A 73 12.35 8.02 -3.86
CA GLU A 73 11.50 7.11 -3.10
C GLU A 73 10.77 7.89 -2.00
N LEU A 74 9.69 7.32 -1.44
CA LEU A 74 9.09 7.89 -0.23
C LEU A 74 10.15 7.92 0.88
N SER A 75 10.20 9.00 1.64
CA SER A 75 11.20 9.16 2.71
C SER A 75 11.01 8.18 3.86
N GLY A 76 9.81 7.66 4.05
CA GLY A 76 9.48 6.72 5.11
C GLY A 76 8.12 6.05 4.94
N ALA A 77 7.90 5.01 5.74
CA ALA A 77 6.64 4.28 5.78
C ALA A 77 5.49 5.16 6.33
N ASP A 78 5.80 6.13 7.19
CA ASP A 78 4.85 7.12 7.71
C ASP A 78 4.25 7.99 6.59
N VAL A 79 5.06 8.40 5.60
CA VAL A 79 4.56 9.13 4.43
C VAL A 79 3.62 8.26 3.61
N ALA A 80 3.96 6.98 3.41
CA ALA A 80 3.09 6.04 2.73
C ALA A 80 1.74 5.89 3.44
N GLU A 81 1.77 5.79 4.78
CA GLU A 81 0.57 5.71 5.63
C GLU A 81 -0.33 6.93 5.50
N VAL A 82 0.25 8.14 5.43
CA VAL A 82 -0.51 9.38 5.22
C VAL A 82 -1.17 9.40 3.84
N VAL A 83 -0.42 9.07 2.78
CA VAL A 83 -0.94 9.03 1.40
C VAL A 83 -2.06 7.99 1.29
N GLU A 84 -1.87 6.82 1.88
CA GLU A 84 -2.86 5.74 1.97
C GLU A 84 -4.13 6.20 2.72
N SER A 85 -3.97 6.81 3.90
CA SER A 85 -5.07 7.29 4.72
C SER A 85 -5.89 8.37 4.02
N LEU A 86 -5.23 9.31 3.34
CA LEU A 86 -5.90 10.36 2.56
C LEU A 86 -6.63 9.78 1.35
N THR A 87 -6.05 8.79 0.68
CA THR A 87 -6.69 8.10 -0.45
C THR A 87 -7.95 7.38 0.01
N GLY A 88 -7.88 6.64 1.13
CA GLY A 88 -9.03 5.98 1.73
C GLY A 88 -10.11 6.96 2.20
N LEU A 89 -9.71 8.09 2.80
CA LEU A 89 -10.61 9.18 3.18
C LEU A 89 -11.33 9.75 1.96
N ALA A 90 -10.60 10.15 0.91
CA ALA A 90 -11.16 10.71 -0.32
C ALA A 90 -12.15 9.75 -0.98
N ALA A 91 -11.82 8.46 -1.01
CA ALA A 91 -12.72 7.43 -1.53
C ALA A 91 -14.01 7.30 -0.72
N ARG A 92 -13.91 7.31 0.61
CA ARG A 92 -15.07 7.20 1.52
C ARG A 92 -16.01 8.40 1.40
N VAL A 93 -15.48 9.62 1.28
CA VAL A 93 -16.29 10.85 1.18
C VAL A 93 -16.73 11.19 -0.24
N GLY A 94 -16.39 10.36 -1.24
CA GLY A 94 -16.85 10.52 -2.61
C GLY A 94 -16.05 11.51 -3.46
N HIS A 95 -14.87 11.96 -3.01
CA HIS A 95 -13.94 12.78 -3.79
C HIS A 95 -13.12 11.91 -4.76
N LEU A 96 -13.83 11.22 -5.64
CA LEU A 96 -13.25 10.33 -6.62
C LEU A 96 -13.00 11.10 -7.90
N ARG A 97 -11.81 10.91 -8.49
CA ARG A 97 -11.64 11.21 -9.91
C ARG A 97 -12.62 10.31 -10.69
N LEU A 98 -13.07 10.73 -11.88
CA LEU A 98 -14.15 10.14 -12.69
C LEU A 98 -14.17 8.59 -12.84
N ARG A 99 -13.11 7.88 -12.47
CA ARG A 99 -13.11 6.44 -12.21
C ARG A 99 -12.40 6.12 -10.88
N PRO A 100 -13.08 5.48 -9.91
CA PRO A 100 -12.44 4.85 -8.76
C PRO A 100 -11.71 3.59 -9.22
N GLY A 101 -10.49 3.39 -8.77
CA GLY A 101 -9.64 2.25 -9.10
C GLY A 101 -8.82 2.39 -10.39
N PRO A 102 -7.77 1.56 -10.55
CA PRO A 102 -7.02 1.45 -11.80
C PRO A 102 -7.94 1.04 -12.95
N ARG A 103 -7.74 1.59 -14.16
CA ARG A 103 -8.47 1.14 -15.35
C ARG A 103 -8.13 -0.32 -15.70
N ASP A 104 -6.89 -0.71 -15.45
CA ASP A 104 -6.35 -2.04 -15.68
C ASP A 104 -7.01 -3.08 -14.76
N PRO A 105 -7.68 -4.12 -15.32
CA PRO A 105 -8.24 -5.22 -14.54
C PRO A 105 -7.21 -5.95 -13.67
N ALA A 106 -5.94 -6.06 -14.11
CA ALA A 106 -4.91 -6.76 -13.34
C ALA A 106 -4.60 -6.03 -12.02
N LEU A 107 -4.51 -4.70 -12.06
CA LEU A 107 -4.31 -3.88 -10.86
C LEU A 107 -5.52 -3.88 -9.92
N ARG A 108 -6.73 -4.11 -10.43
CA ARG A 108 -7.92 -4.33 -9.60
C ARG A 108 -7.93 -5.71 -8.95
N HIS A 109 -7.53 -6.73 -9.69
CA HIS A 109 -7.53 -8.10 -9.20
C HIS A 109 -6.53 -8.31 -8.05
N ALA A 110 -5.26 -7.95 -8.25
CA ALA A 110 -4.23 -8.08 -7.23
C ALA A 110 -3.08 -7.11 -7.46
N ARG A 111 -2.75 -6.33 -6.44
CA ARG A 111 -1.65 -5.38 -6.47
C ARG A 111 -0.98 -5.21 -5.12
N VAL A 112 0.18 -4.57 -5.11
CA VAL A 112 0.79 -4.05 -3.89
C VAL A 112 0.20 -2.68 -3.58
N CYS A 113 -0.35 -2.49 -2.37
CA CYS A 113 -0.75 -1.16 -1.92
C CYS A 113 0.50 -0.33 -1.61
N TYR A 114 1.17 -0.63 -0.51
CA TYR A 114 2.51 -0.15 -0.18
C TYR A 114 3.49 -1.32 -0.11
N ASP A 115 3.24 -2.22 0.84
CA ASP A 115 4.03 -3.42 1.11
C ASP A 115 3.15 -4.67 1.34
N HIS A 116 1.83 -4.53 1.16
CA HIS A 116 0.82 -5.56 1.43
C HIS A 116 -0.14 -5.74 0.25
N LEU A 117 -0.83 -6.88 0.24
CA LEU A 117 -1.73 -7.27 -0.84
C LEU A 117 -3.03 -6.45 -0.83
N ALA A 118 -3.38 -5.91 -2.00
CA ALA A 118 -4.55 -5.10 -2.25
C ALA A 118 -5.24 -5.53 -3.56
N GLY A 119 -6.35 -4.88 -3.89
CA GLY A 119 -7.29 -5.32 -4.90
C GLY A 119 -8.27 -6.37 -4.37
N ASP A 120 -9.01 -6.99 -5.28
CA ASP A 120 -9.97 -8.06 -5.00
C ASP A 120 -9.37 -9.14 -4.10
N LEU A 121 -8.19 -9.67 -4.42
CA LEU A 121 -7.55 -10.70 -3.59
C LEU A 121 -7.13 -10.18 -2.20
N GLY A 122 -6.73 -8.91 -2.08
CA GLY A 122 -6.40 -8.31 -0.78
C GLY A 122 -7.63 -8.20 0.13
N VAL A 123 -8.77 -7.79 -0.43
CA VAL A 123 -10.06 -7.71 0.29
C VAL A 123 -10.58 -9.11 0.62
N ARG A 124 -10.52 -10.04 -0.33
CA ARG A 124 -10.92 -11.43 -0.11
C ARG A 124 -10.11 -12.12 0.99
N MET A 125 -8.80 -11.87 1.04
CA MET A 125 -7.95 -12.35 2.14
C MET A 125 -8.46 -11.83 3.49
N PHE A 126 -8.75 -10.53 3.57
CA PHE A 126 -9.25 -9.88 4.78
C PHE A 126 -10.61 -10.44 5.22
N ASP A 127 -11.54 -10.63 4.28
CA ASP A 127 -12.84 -11.24 4.52
C ASP A 127 -12.69 -12.68 5.02
N GLY A 128 -11.84 -13.49 4.37
CA GLY A 128 -11.60 -14.87 4.75
C GLY A 128 -10.97 -15.04 6.13
N LEU A 129 -10.11 -14.11 6.54
CA LEU A 129 -9.56 -14.04 7.90
C LEU A 129 -10.63 -13.62 8.92
N SER A 130 -11.48 -12.66 8.57
CA SER A 130 -12.56 -12.19 9.42
C SER A 130 -13.64 -13.27 9.63
N ALA A 131 -14.03 -13.98 8.57
CA ALA A 131 -15.00 -15.07 8.60
C ALA A 131 -14.53 -16.26 9.46
N ARG A 132 -13.21 -16.49 9.51
CA ARG A 132 -12.58 -17.48 10.40
C ARG A 132 -12.40 -17.01 11.84
N GLN A 133 -12.83 -15.79 12.16
CA GLN A 133 -12.57 -15.15 13.44
C GLN A 133 -11.06 -15.04 13.76
N ALA A 134 -10.20 -15.11 12.74
CA ALA A 134 -8.75 -14.91 12.87
C ALA A 134 -8.42 -13.44 13.17
N LEU A 135 -9.27 -12.53 12.69
CA LEU A 135 -9.20 -11.10 12.99
C LEU A 135 -10.46 -10.68 13.74
N THR A 136 -10.29 -9.75 14.69
CA THR A 136 -11.40 -9.00 15.27
C THR A 136 -11.29 -7.54 14.88
N VAL A 137 -12.42 -6.94 14.50
CA VAL A 137 -12.52 -5.52 14.18
C VAL A 137 -13.58 -4.91 15.09
N ARG A 138 -13.18 -3.94 15.92
CA ARG A 138 -14.07 -3.22 16.85
C ARG A 138 -13.69 -1.76 16.88
N ASP A 139 -14.66 -0.87 16.66
CA ASP A 139 -14.47 0.59 16.72
C ASP A 139 -13.30 1.10 15.87
N GLY A 140 -13.06 0.49 14.70
CA GLY A 140 -11.94 0.82 13.80
C GLY A 140 -10.59 0.27 14.23
N ALA A 141 -10.48 -0.37 15.39
CA ALA A 141 -9.31 -1.14 15.80
C ALA A 141 -9.38 -2.57 15.25
N ILE A 142 -8.24 -3.10 14.87
CA ILE A 142 -8.07 -4.47 14.37
C ILE A 142 -7.03 -5.21 15.21
N ALA A 143 -7.33 -6.45 15.57
CA ALA A 143 -6.39 -7.32 16.27
C ALA A 143 -6.43 -8.75 15.74
N LEU A 144 -5.28 -9.42 15.81
CA LEU A 144 -5.16 -10.85 15.55
C LEU A 144 -5.63 -11.62 16.79
N THR A 145 -6.57 -12.55 16.60
CA THR A 145 -7.12 -13.39 17.68
C THR A 145 -6.22 -14.61 17.93
N ALA A 146 -6.49 -15.38 18.99
CA ALA A 146 -5.76 -16.64 19.23
C ALA A 146 -5.89 -17.65 18.06
N PRO A 147 -7.10 -17.93 17.52
CA PRO A 147 -7.23 -18.74 16.30
C PRO A 147 -6.47 -18.17 15.10
N GLY A 148 -6.44 -16.83 14.99
CA GLY A 148 -5.68 -16.16 13.94
C GLY A 148 -4.18 -16.36 14.07
N ARG A 149 -3.65 -16.34 15.31
CA ARG A 149 -2.24 -16.61 15.59
C ARG A 149 -1.84 -18.02 15.15
N ASP A 150 -2.65 -19.02 15.51
CA ASP A 150 -2.39 -20.41 15.13
C ASP A 150 -2.44 -20.59 13.61
N PHE A 151 -3.42 -19.96 12.94
CA PHE A 151 -3.55 -20.01 11.49
C PHE A 151 -2.32 -19.44 10.78
N VAL A 152 -1.86 -18.24 11.16
CA VAL A 152 -0.72 -17.59 10.48
C VAL A 152 0.61 -18.25 10.84
N ALA A 153 0.75 -18.78 12.07
CA ALA A 153 1.88 -19.61 12.44
C ALA A 153 1.94 -20.90 11.61
N GLY A 154 0.79 -21.53 11.37
CA GLY A 154 0.66 -22.70 10.47
C GLY A 154 1.03 -22.40 9.02
N LEU A 155 0.89 -21.15 8.58
CA LEU A 155 1.39 -20.69 7.28
C LEU A 155 2.90 -20.45 7.26
N GLY A 156 3.59 -20.55 8.41
CA GLY A 156 5.03 -20.31 8.55
C GLY A 156 5.40 -18.84 8.68
N ILE A 157 4.52 -18.01 9.27
CA ILE A 157 4.80 -16.61 9.57
C ILE A 157 5.36 -16.50 10.99
N ASP A 158 6.53 -15.87 11.14
CA ASP A 158 7.14 -15.58 12.44
C ASP A 158 6.42 -14.42 13.13
N LEU A 159 5.42 -14.75 13.95
CA LEU A 159 4.66 -13.74 14.71
C LEU A 159 5.50 -13.04 15.78
N ALA A 160 6.43 -13.75 16.43
CA ALA A 160 7.23 -13.16 17.50
C ALA A 160 8.11 -12.03 16.96
N GLY A 161 8.72 -12.25 15.79
CA GLY A 161 9.48 -11.21 15.08
C GLY A 161 8.62 -10.02 14.67
N LEU A 162 7.37 -10.24 14.24
CA LEU A 162 6.45 -9.16 13.87
C LEU A 162 5.97 -8.35 15.07
N GLU A 163 5.72 -8.98 16.22
CA GLU A 163 5.29 -8.30 17.45
C GLU A 163 6.41 -7.51 18.13
N ALA A 164 7.66 -7.95 17.96
CA ALA A 164 8.83 -7.21 18.44
C ALA A 164 9.15 -5.97 17.58
N ALA A 165 8.60 -5.87 16.38
CA ALA A 165 8.83 -4.74 15.49
C ALA A 165 8.08 -3.48 15.96
N ARG A 166 8.62 -2.29 15.67
CA ARG A 166 7.97 -1.01 16.04
C ARG A 166 6.68 -0.70 15.28
N ARG A 167 6.36 -1.44 14.22
CA ARG A 167 5.19 -1.20 13.38
C ARG A 167 3.97 -1.99 13.90
N PRO A 168 2.74 -1.47 13.76
CA PRO A 168 1.54 -2.22 14.14
C PRO A 168 1.44 -3.58 13.43
N LEU A 169 1.07 -4.63 14.17
CA LEU A 169 0.90 -5.98 13.63
C LEU A 169 -0.21 -6.01 12.57
N CYS A 170 -1.40 -5.52 12.91
CA CYS A 170 -2.54 -5.40 12.01
C CYS A 170 -2.95 -3.93 11.87
N ARG A 171 -3.31 -3.53 10.65
CA ARG A 171 -3.91 -2.22 10.36
C ARG A 171 -5.03 -2.38 9.33
N LEU A 172 -6.12 -1.64 9.50
CA LEU A 172 -7.14 -1.50 8.47
C LEU A 172 -6.64 -0.53 7.41
N CYS A 173 -6.54 -1.00 6.18
CA CYS A 173 -6.38 -0.12 5.03
C CYS A 173 -7.61 -0.24 4.12
N VAL A 174 -8.06 0.89 3.58
CA VAL A 174 -9.20 0.94 2.66
C VAL A 174 -8.69 0.78 1.23
N ASP A 175 -9.10 -0.31 0.59
CA ASP A 175 -8.87 -0.48 -0.83
C ASP A 175 -9.71 0.52 -1.61
N TRP A 176 -9.06 1.44 -2.33
CA TRP A 176 -9.77 2.46 -3.11
C TRP A 176 -10.48 1.91 -4.37
N SER A 177 -10.07 0.75 -4.92
CA SER A 177 -10.77 0.13 -6.04
C SER A 177 -12.02 -0.60 -5.59
N GLU A 178 -11.94 -1.32 -4.47
CA GLU A 178 -13.06 -2.10 -3.92
C GLU A 178 -13.93 -1.31 -2.94
N ARG A 179 -13.42 -0.20 -2.39
CA ARG A 179 -14.01 0.60 -1.29
C ARG A 179 -14.26 -0.23 -0.02
N ARG A 180 -13.41 -1.23 0.21
CA ARG A 180 -13.51 -2.20 1.31
C ARG A 180 -12.17 -2.32 2.03
N ASN A 181 -12.20 -2.81 3.26
CA ASN A 181 -10.97 -2.99 4.03
C ASN A 181 -10.15 -4.17 3.49
N HIS A 182 -8.83 -4.01 3.48
CA HIS A 182 -7.87 -5.10 3.39
C HIS A 182 -6.85 -5.01 4.53
N LEU A 183 -6.00 -6.03 4.66
CA LEU A 183 -5.05 -6.13 5.76
C LEU A 183 -3.72 -5.45 5.45
N ALA A 184 -3.43 -4.36 6.17
CA ALA A 184 -2.13 -3.72 6.23
C ALA A 184 -1.40 -4.04 7.56
N GLY A 185 -0.23 -3.45 7.78
CA GLY A 185 0.60 -3.68 8.96
C GLY A 185 1.63 -4.79 8.75
N GLY A 186 2.35 -5.15 9.81
CA GLY A 186 3.40 -6.17 9.76
C GLY A 186 2.89 -7.52 9.23
N LEU A 187 1.67 -7.91 9.63
CA LEU A 187 1.06 -9.16 9.19
C LEU A 187 0.66 -9.13 7.70
N GLY A 188 0.09 -8.01 7.22
CA GLY A 188 -0.26 -7.86 5.81
C GLY A 188 0.95 -7.98 4.88
N ALA A 189 2.07 -7.34 5.28
CA ALA A 189 3.34 -7.45 4.57
C ALA A 189 3.92 -8.87 4.62
N ALA A 190 3.88 -9.51 5.79
CA ALA A 190 4.39 -10.87 5.97
C ALA A 190 3.60 -11.90 5.14
N LEU A 191 2.27 -11.78 5.06
CA LEU A 191 1.43 -12.64 4.22
C LEU A 191 1.78 -12.51 2.74
N LEU A 192 1.92 -11.28 2.24
CA LEU A 192 2.32 -11.07 0.84
C LEU A 192 3.70 -11.66 0.54
N ASN A 193 4.68 -11.40 1.42
CA ASN A 193 6.02 -11.99 1.29
C ASN A 193 5.99 -13.51 1.37
N ARG A 194 5.09 -14.08 2.19
CA ARG A 194 4.91 -15.54 2.27
C ARG A 194 4.35 -16.11 0.96
N PHE A 195 3.40 -15.42 0.32
CA PHE A 195 2.89 -15.85 -1.00
C PHE A 195 3.99 -15.82 -2.07
N TYR A 196 4.91 -14.86 -2.01
CA TYR A 196 6.09 -14.85 -2.87
C TYR A 196 7.05 -16.00 -2.57
N ALA A 197 7.36 -16.24 -1.30
CA ALA A 197 8.24 -17.33 -0.87
C ALA A 197 7.68 -18.72 -1.25
N LEU A 198 6.37 -18.90 -1.19
CA LEU A 198 5.67 -20.11 -1.62
C LEU A 198 5.50 -20.21 -3.14
N GLN A 199 5.96 -19.20 -3.91
CA GLN A 199 5.78 -19.11 -5.37
C GLN A 199 4.31 -19.12 -5.81
N TRP A 200 3.42 -18.68 -4.92
CA TRP A 200 2.00 -18.55 -5.24
C TRP A 200 1.74 -17.32 -6.08
N ALA A 201 2.46 -16.25 -5.77
CA ALA A 201 2.39 -14.99 -6.47
C ALA A 201 3.80 -14.51 -6.81
N ARG A 202 3.85 -13.59 -7.76
CA ARG A 202 5.02 -12.76 -8.04
C ARG A 202 4.55 -11.34 -8.31
N ARG A 203 5.43 -10.38 -8.04
CA ARG A 203 5.23 -9.01 -8.50
C ARG A 203 5.70 -8.89 -9.94
N GLU A 204 4.89 -8.27 -10.80
CA GLU A 204 5.31 -7.99 -12.18
C GLU A 204 6.43 -6.93 -12.19
N PRO A 205 7.44 -7.07 -13.05
CA PRO A 205 8.49 -6.08 -13.22
C PRO A 205 7.89 -4.70 -13.49
N ASP A 206 8.48 -3.71 -12.86
CA ASP A 206 8.15 -2.31 -13.03
C ASP A 206 6.69 -1.90 -12.75
N SER A 207 5.91 -2.77 -12.09
CA SER A 207 4.50 -2.56 -11.80
C SER A 207 4.16 -2.78 -10.33
N ARG A 208 2.95 -2.39 -9.95
CA ARG A 208 2.31 -2.77 -8.68
C ARG A 208 1.51 -4.06 -8.80
N ILE A 209 1.33 -4.60 -10.01
CA ILE A 209 0.55 -5.82 -10.25
C ILE A 209 1.20 -7.01 -9.54
N VAL A 210 0.34 -7.80 -8.89
CA VAL A 210 0.71 -9.08 -8.29
C VAL A 210 0.02 -10.19 -9.08
N THR A 211 0.80 -11.00 -9.79
CA THR A 211 0.29 -12.11 -10.59
C THR A 211 0.36 -13.39 -9.77
N PHE A 212 -0.76 -14.07 -9.62
CA PHE A 212 -0.82 -15.40 -9.02
C PHE A 212 -0.59 -16.49 -10.07
N THR A 213 0.17 -17.52 -9.71
CA THR A 213 0.24 -18.75 -10.51
C THR A 213 -1.09 -19.50 -10.38
N ARG A 214 -1.41 -20.36 -11.35
CA ARG A 214 -2.65 -21.18 -11.29
C ARG A 214 -2.74 -21.98 -10.00
N ARG A 215 -1.62 -22.62 -9.61
CA ARG A 215 -1.53 -23.35 -8.34
C ARG A 215 -1.67 -22.41 -7.15
N GLY A 216 -0.92 -21.31 -7.14
CA GLY A 216 -0.97 -20.32 -6.06
C GLY A 216 -2.36 -19.76 -5.81
N LEU A 217 -3.12 -19.48 -6.87
CA LEU A 217 -4.49 -18.99 -6.76
C LEU A 217 -5.45 -20.06 -6.20
N ALA A 218 -5.24 -21.33 -6.53
CA ALA A 218 -6.03 -22.44 -5.99
C ALA A 218 -5.78 -22.60 -4.47
N GLU A 219 -4.52 -22.60 -4.06
CA GLU A 219 -4.12 -22.67 -2.64
C GLU A 219 -4.61 -21.45 -1.86
N PHE A 220 -4.43 -20.25 -2.43
CA PHE A 220 -4.96 -19.00 -1.88
C PHE A 220 -6.47 -19.09 -1.71
N SER A 221 -7.18 -19.62 -2.71
CA SER A 221 -8.65 -19.74 -2.67
C SER A 221 -9.13 -20.76 -1.64
N ALA A 222 -8.38 -21.83 -1.40
CA ALA A 222 -8.66 -22.79 -0.34
C ALA A 222 -8.50 -22.16 1.05
N LEU A 223 -7.46 -21.34 1.23
CA LEU A 223 -7.23 -20.61 2.49
C LEU A 223 -8.18 -19.44 2.68
N PHE A 224 -8.57 -18.74 1.62
CA PHE A 224 -9.45 -17.57 1.66
C PHE A 224 -10.60 -17.78 0.66
N PRO A 225 -11.64 -18.55 1.02
CA PRO A 225 -12.80 -18.76 0.15
C PRO A 225 -13.45 -17.43 -0.23
N ALA A 226 -14.06 -17.37 -1.41
CA ALA A 226 -14.92 -16.24 -1.74
C ALA A 226 -16.12 -16.24 -0.78
N PRO A 227 -16.63 -15.05 -0.39
CA PRO A 227 -17.84 -14.94 0.41
C PRO A 227 -19.07 -15.54 -0.30
#